data_AF-A0A2B4R3F5-F1
#
_entry.id   AF-A0A2B4R3F5-F1
#
_cell.length_a   1.000
_cell.length_b   1.000
_cell.length_c   1.000
_cell.angle_alpha   90.00
_cell.angle_beta   90.00
_cell.angle_gamma   90.00
#
_symmetry.space_group_name_H-M   'P 1'
#
loop_
_entity.id
_entity.type
_entity.pdbx_description
1 polymer ?
#
loop_
_entity_poly.entity_id
_entity_poly.type
_entity_poly.pdbx_seq_one_letter_code
_entity_poly.pdbx_strand_id
1 'polypeptide(L)' 'MEVDSEISCQLECVDEEGCHSYNFGTIKDDSERFKYQLSDSDRFAGFANFTKDKNFIYRGMMVLLRNFPFRKKRKSFPRR' A
#
# COMPACT_ATOMS: atom_id res chain seq x y z
N MET A 1 -5.36 1.41 7.70
CA MET A 1 -5.63 0.05 7.23
C MET A 1 -4.49 -0.86 7.71
N GLU A 2 -4.73 -2.15 7.90
CA GLU A 2 -3.78 -3.11 8.50
C GLU A 2 -3.53 -4.29 7.56
N VAL A 3 -2.28 -4.73 7.42
CA VAL A 3 -1.89 -5.87 6.58
C VAL A 3 -0.86 -6.76 7.27
N ASP A 4 -0.84 -8.04 6.88
CA ASP A 4 0.15 -9.00 7.38
C ASP A 4 1.51 -8.85 6.67
N SER A 5 1.56 -8.20 5.51
CA SER A 5 2.78 -8.02 4.71
C SER A 5 2.77 -6.76 3.83
N GLU A 6 3.96 -6.29 3.45
CA GLU A 6 4.13 -5.17 2.50
C GLU A 6 3.52 -5.47 1.12
N ILE A 7 3.60 -6.72 0.66
CA ILE A 7 3.04 -7.15 -0.63
C ILE A 7 1.52 -6.96 -0.66
N SER A 8 0.84 -7.22 0.46
CA SER A 8 -0.60 -7.00 0.56
C SER A 8 -0.94 -5.52 0.34
N CYS A 9 -0.19 -4.60 0.97
CA CYS A 9 -0.37 -3.16 0.76
C CYS A 9 -0.11 -2.74 -0.69
N GLN A 10 0.93 -3.31 -1.32
CA GLN A 10 1.23 -3.05 -2.72
C GLN A 10 0.07 -3.46 -3.62
N LEU A 11 -0.52 -4.63 -3.39
CA LEU A 11 -1.64 -5.13 -4.17
C LEU A 11 -2.91 -4.30 -3.97
N GLU A 12 -3.20 -3.86 -2.74
CA GLU A 12 -4.31 -2.93 -2.48
C GLU A 12 -4.13 -1.61 -3.24
N CYS A 13 -2.91 -1.09 -3.32
CA CYS A 13 -2.63 0.11 -4.12
C CYS A 13 -2.72 -0.12 -5.63
N VAL A 14 -2.55 -1.36 -6.13
CA VAL A 14 -2.80 -1.68 -7.55
C VAL A 14 -4.30 -1.79 -7.82
N ASP A 15 -5.05 -2.37 -6.89
CA ASP A 15 -6.50 -2.56 -7.01
C ASP A 15 -7.27 -1.22 -6.87
N GLU A 16 -6.72 -0.24 -6.13
CA GLU A 16 -7.29 1.10 -5.98
C GLU A 16 -6.89 2.04 -7.14
N GLU A 17 -7.84 2.39 -8.00
CA GLU A 17 -7.62 3.13 -9.27
C GLU A 17 -6.91 4.48 -9.06
N GLY A 18 -7.09 5.10 -7.89
CA GLY A 18 -6.47 6.36 -7.50
C GLY A 18 -5.11 6.23 -6.83
N CYS A 19 -4.62 5.05 -6.45
CA CYS A 19 -3.45 4.95 -5.58
C CYS A 19 -2.11 5.07 -6.34
N HIS A 20 -1.40 6.17 -6.13
CA HIS A 20 -0.10 6.50 -6.75
C HIS A 20 1.08 6.10 -5.86
N SER A 21 0.88 6.12 -4.55
CA SER A 21 1.89 5.72 -3.57
C SER A 21 1.25 5.21 -2.29
N TYR A 22 2.04 4.59 -1.44
CA TYR A 22 1.61 4.23 -0.10
C TYR A 22 2.73 4.41 0.91
N ASN A 23 2.35 4.70 2.15
CA ASN A 23 3.23 4.70 3.31
C ASN A 23 3.06 3.36 4.05
N PHE A 24 4.15 2.64 4.24
CA PHE A 24 4.17 1.36 4.95
C PHE A 24 4.77 1.55 6.35
N GLY A 25 3.99 1.24 7.37
CA GLY A 25 4.40 1.23 8.76
C GLY A 25 5.26 0.01 9.05
N THR A 26 6.47 0.25 9.55
CA THR A 26 7.43 -0.81 9.92
C THR A 26 7.20 -1.36 11.32
N ILE A 27 6.43 -0.64 12.13
CA ILE A 27 6.02 -1.05 13.47
C ILE A 27 4.69 -1.76 13.37
N LYS A 28 4.63 -2.97 13.93
CA LYS A 28 3.39 -3.71 14.11
C LYS A 28 2.55 -3.09 15.22
N ASP A 29 1.24 -3.07 15.04
CA ASP A 29 0.33 -2.74 16.12
C ASP A 29 0.18 -3.89 17.13
N ASP A 30 -0.65 -3.67 18.14
CA ASP A 30 -0.97 -4.66 19.19
C ASP A 30 -1.61 -5.95 18.62
N SER A 31 -2.09 -5.91 17.38
CA SER A 31 -2.65 -7.06 16.65
C SER A 31 -1.61 -7.77 15.76
N GLU A 32 -0.33 -7.45 15.93
CA GLU A 32 0.80 -7.94 15.12
C GLU A 32 0.73 -7.61 13.62
N ARG A 33 -0.06 -6.59 13.23
CA ARG A 33 -0.25 -6.17 11.83
C ARG A 33 0.50 -4.90 11.51
N PHE A 34 0.90 -4.76 10.25
CA PHE A 34 1.53 -3.55 9.75
C PHE A 34 0.48 -2.54 9.32
N LYS A 35 0.65 -1.30 9.75
CA LYS A 35 -0.21 -0.20 9.28
C LYS A 35 0.23 0.26 7.90
N TYR A 36 -0.72 0.66 7.07
CA TYR A 36 -0.42 1.35 5.84
C TYR A 36 -1.44 2.45 5.53
N GLN A 37 -0.99 3.38 4.69
CA GLN A 37 -1.77 4.50 4.20
C GLN A 37 -1.56 4.63 2.69
N LEU A 38 -2.64 4.52 1.92
CA LEU A 38 -2.63 4.77 0.48
C LEU A 38 -2.67 6.28 0.23
N SER A 39 -2.10 6.70 -0.90
CA SER A 39 -2.10 8.09 -1.35
C SER A 39 -2.30 8.14 -2.87
N ASP A 40 -3.09 9.11 -3.30
CA ASP A 40 -3.35 9.46 -4.69
C ASP A 40 -2.29 10.41 -5.28
N SER A 41 -1.25 10.69 -4.52
CA SER A 41 -0.12 11.51 -4.93
C SER A 41 1.16 10.69 -4.97
N ASP A 42 2.12 11.15 -5.74
CA ASP A 42 3.48 10.64 -5.72
C ASP A 42 4.47 11.78 -5.42
N ARG A 43 5.72 11.40 -5.13
CA ARG A 43 6.82 12.33 -4.84
C ARG A 43 7.11 13.37 -5.93
N PHE A 44 6.50 13.27 -7.11
CA PHE A 44 6.66 14.22 -8.21
C PHE A 44 5.49 15.21 -8.31
N ALA A 45 4.33 14.91 -7.72
CA ALA A 45 3.12 15.75 -7.77
C ALA A 45 3.09 16.92 -6.75
N GLY A 46 4.05 16.97 -5.80
CA GLY A 46 4.26 18.15 -4.95
C GLY A 46 4.89 17.82 -3.60
N PHE A 47 5.77 18.69 -3.08
CA PHE A 47 6.46 18.51 -1.78
C PHE A 47 5.52 18.63 -0.56
N ALA A 48 4.23 18.92 -0.75
CA ALA A 48 3.30 19.12 0.34
C ALA A 48 3.03 17.78 1.04
N ASN A 49 3.35 17.71 2.34
CA ASN A 49 3.05 16.62 3.28
C ASN A 49 4.06 15.46 3.39
N PHE A 50 5.31 15.61 2.95
CA PHE A 50 6.38 14.66 3.30
C PHE A 50 6.92 14.92 4.72
N THR A 51 6.11 14.64 5.74
CA THR A 51 6.62 14.58 7.12
C THR A 51 7.41 13.29 7.29
N LYS A 52 8.71 13.41 7.56
CA LYS A 52 9.57 12.24 7.79
C LYS A 52 9.20 11.58 9.12
N ASP A 53 8.41 10.53 9.07
CA ASP A 53 8.19 9.63 10.18
C ASP A 53 9.17 8.46 10.10
N LYS A 54 9.89 8.17 11.19
CA LYS A 54 10.85 7.06 11.25
C LYS A 54 10.17 5.68 11.21
N ASN A 55 8.89 5.64 11.55
CA ASN A 55 8.11 4.41 11.65
C ASN A 55 7.47 4.05 10.30
N PHE A 56 7.46 4.97 9.33
CA PHE A 56 6.86 4.75 8.03
C PHE A 56 7.88 4.87 6.89
N ILE A 57 7.76 3.98 5.90
CA ILE A 57 8.54 3.96 4.67
C ILE A 57 7.63 4.33 3.51
N TYR A 58 8.00 5.35 2.75
CA TYR A 58 7.31 5.73 1.52
C TYR A 58 7.63 4.76 0.38
N ARG A 59 6.60 4.30 -0.35
CA ARG A 59 6.70 3.47 -1.55
C ARG A 59 5.89 4.09 -2.68
N GLY A 60 6.57 4.50 -3.75
CA GLY A 60 5.92 4.96 -4.98
C GLY A 60 5.61 3.79 -5.91
N MET A 61 4.43 3.79 -6.52
CA MET A 61 4.09 2.82 -7.57
C MET A 61 4.61 3.31 -8.92
N MET A 62 5.43 2.51 -9.59
CA MET A 62 5.75 2.79 -11.00
C MET A 62 4.51 2.51 -11.86
N VAL A 63 4.20 3.40 -12.80
CA VAL A 63 3.07 3.29 -13.74
C VAL A 63 3.02 1.94 -14.47
N LEU A 64 4.19 1.32 -14.70
CA LEU A 64 4.26 -0.03 -15.29
C LEU A 64 3.48 -1.07 -14.48
N LEU A 65 3.49 -0.99 -13.14
CA LEU A 65 2.76 -1.93 -12.27
C LEU A 65 1.24 -1.72 -12.31
N ARG A 66 0.75 -0.51 -12.63
CA ARG A 66 -0.68 -0.22 -12.79
C ARG A 66 -1.25 -0.83 -14.07
N ASN A 67 -0.45 -0.86 -15.14
CA ASN A 67 -0.88 -1.37 -16.44
C ASN A 67 -0.81 -2.91 -16.55
N PHE A 68 -0.31 -3.61 -15.52
CA PHE A 68 -0.39 -5.06 -15.45
C PHE A 68 -1.67 -5.48 -14.75
N PRO A 69 -2.66 -6.06 -15.46
CA PRO A 69 -3.82 -6.65 -14.81
C PRO A 69 -3.36 -7.90 -14.06
N PHE A 70 -3.01 -7.75 -12.78
CA PHE A 70 -2.82 -8.89 -11.90
C PHE A 70 -4.21 -9.45 -11.58
N ARG A 71 -4.75 -10.27 -12.50
CA ARG A 71 -6.03 -10.99 -12.30
C ARG A 71 -5.90 -11.89 -11.06
N LYS A 72 -6.24 -11.38 -9.88
CA LYS A 72 -6.51 -12.23 -8.71
C LYS A 72 -7.75 -13.05 -9.05
N LYS A 73 -7.58 -14.35 -9.35
CA LYS A 73 -8.66 -15.32 -9.16
C LYS A 73 -8.98 -15.30 -7.67
N ARG A 74 -10.09 -14.64 -7.28
CA ARG A 74 -10.63 -14.71 -5.91
C ARG A 74 -10.82 -16.19 -5.56
N LYS A 75 -9.88 -16.77 -4.80
CA LYS A 75 -10.16 -18.00 -4.06
C LYS A 75 -10.77 -17.57 -2.73
N SER A 76 -12.09 -17.55 -2.68
CA SER A 76 -12.84 -17.55 -1.43
C SER A 76 -12.45 -18.79 -0.65
N PHE A 77 -11.65 -18.64 0.41
CA PHE A 77 -11.49 -19.69 1.41
C PHE A 77 -12.74 -19.69 2.31
N PRO A 78 -13.45 -20.82 2.46
CA PRO A 78 -14.57 -20.89 3.38
C PRO A 78 -14.02 -20.84 4.82
N ARG A 79 -14.60 -19.98 5.65
CA ARG A 79 -14.43 -20.07 7.11
C ARG A 79 -15.09 -21.39 7.53
N ARG A 80 -14.28 -22.32 8.05
CA ARG A 80 -14.80 -23.47 8.81
C ARG A 80 -15.44 -23.00 10.10
#